data_AF-A0A0A0F142-F1
#
_entry.id   AF-A0A0A0F142-F1
#
_cell.length_a   1.000
_cell.length_b   1.000
_cell.length_c   1.000
_cell.angle_alpha   90.00
_cell.angle_beta   90.00
_cell.angle_gamma   90.00
#
_symmetry.space_group_name_H-M   'P 1'
#
loop_
_entity.id
_entity.type
_entity.pdbx_description
1 polymer ?
#
loop_
_entity_poly.entity_id
_entity_poly.type
_entity_poly.pdbx_seq_one_letter_code
_entity_poly.pdbx_strand_id
1 'polypeptide(L)'
;MSIGKFAGAALTLSVAFSLAGCRSDGVDPGHAESTPAAAWWYAMEFEPVSRIVHGIDVARFDSSWSRADALGARMLESRVEPGGLSEFHDSGLSLSLTADLDGDGTDEDFFVGVFAANDGSRGRFLAITRDGRLLHHFTQSGTAGFSALLAQGDEVRWYKCLQCGDFDSIRWAGSSYALE
;
A
#
# COMPACT_ATOMS: atom_id res chain seq x y z
N MET A 1 -17.21 25.94 71.39
CA MET A 1 -16.85 27.17 72.13
C MET A 1 -15.42 27.53 71.77
N SER A 2 -15.21 28.79 71.35
CA SER A 2 -13.96 29.58 71.20
C SER A 2 -12.67 28.89 70.75
N ILE A 3 -12.13 29.23 69.58
CA ILE A 3 -11.28 30.41 69.28
C ILE A 3 -9.96 30.39 70.08
N GLY A 4 -8.86 30.32 69.34
CA GLY A 4 -7.52 30.59 69.85
C GLY A 4 -6.53 30.81 68.71
N LYS A 5 -6.55 32.00 68.13
CA LYS A 5 -5.49 32.52 67.24
C LYS A 5 -4.20 32.67 68.03
N PHE A 6 -3.07 32.23 67.49
CA PHE A 6 -1.76 32.79 67.82
C PHE A 6 -0.98 33.07 66.54
N ALA A 7 -0.67 34.35 66.37
CA ALA A 7 0.32 34.88 65.45
C ALA A 7 1.71 34.66 66.04
N GLY A 8 2.68 34.32 65.19
CA GLY A 8 4.09 34.23 65.56
C GLY A 8 4.94 34.35 64.31
N ALA A 9 5.47 35.55 64.09
CA ALA A 9 6.38 35.88 63.01
C ALA A 9 7.75 35.23 63.20
N ALA A 10 8.44 34.95 62.08
CA ALA A 10 9.75 35.51 61.73
C ALA A 10 10.71 34.51 61.07
N LEU A 11 11.61 35.11 60.28
CA LEU A 11 12.85 34.60 59.69
C LEU A 11 12.75 33.81 58.39
N THR A 12 12.71 34.62 57.33
CA THR A 12 13.50 34.48 56.10
C THR A 12 14.76 33.62 56.24
N LEU A 13 14.84 32.56 55.44
CA LEU A 13 16.09 32.02 54.92
C LEU A 13 15.96 31.94 53.40
N SER A 14 16.46 32.96 52.72
CA SER A 14 16.61 32.96 51.26
C SER A 14 17.71 31.96 50.89
N VAL A 15 17.31 30.75 50.50
CA VAL A 15 18.23 29.84 49.81
C VAL A 15 18.34 30.36 48.37
N ALA A 16 19.46 31.02 48.09
CA ALA A 16 19.86 31.34 46.72
C ALA A 16 20.08 30.02 45.97
N PHE A 17 19.07 29.58 45.22
CA PHE A 17 19.26 28.57 44.20
C PHE A 17 20.11 29.20 43.10
N SER A 18 21.36 28.78 43.00
CA SER A 18 22.18 29.01 41.83
C SER A 18 21.45 28.42 40.63
N LEU A 19 20.84 29.28 39.81
CA LEU A 19 20.47 28.94 38.46
C LEU A 19 21.78 28.66 37.72
N ALA A 20 22.17 27.38 37.69
CA ALA A 20 23.01 26.88 36.61
C ALA A 20 22.18 27.08 35.33
N GLY A 21 22.35 28.23 34.70
CA GLY A 21 21.84 28.50 33.38
C GLY A 21 22.49 27.49 32.43
N CYS A 22 21.77 26.41 32.14
CA CYS A 22 21.97 25.71 30.89
C CYS A 22 21.66 26.74 29.80
N ARG A 23 22.72 27.31 29.27
CA ARG A 23 22.70 28.12 28.06
C ARG A 23 22.17 27.18 26.97
N SER A 24 20.89 27.29 26.65
CA SER A 24 20.30 26.64 25.49
C SER A 24 20.98 27.27 24.28
N ASP A 25 22.06 26.64 23.84
CA ASP A 25 22.62 26.88 22.52
C ASP A 25 21.51 26.67 21.48
N GLY A 26 21.57 27.52 20.45
CA GLY A 26 20.47 27.82 19.56
C GLY A 26 19.73 26.60 19.05
N VAL A 27 18.40 26.67 19.16
CA VAL A 27 17.50 25.92 18.29
C VAL A 27 17.79 26.40 16.87
N ASP A 28 18.54 25.62 16.13
CA ASP A 28 18.64 25.71 14.68
C ASP A 28 17.26 25.43 14.09
N PRO A 29 16.61 26.37 13.38
CA PRO A 29 15.32 26.12 12.74
C PRO A 29 15.45 25.30 11.45
N GLY A 30 16.64 24.76 11.15
CA GLY A 30 16.98 24.17 9.85
C GLY A 30 16.78 22.66 9.69
N HIS A 31 16.32 21.93 10.70
CA HIS A 31 16.04 20.50 10.55
C HIS A 31 14.64 20.21 11.05
N ALA A 32 13.65 20.58 10.22
CA ALA A 32 12.41 19.82 10.23
C ALA A 32 12.82 18.36 10.02
N GLU A 33 12.75 17.55 11.08
CA GLU A 33 12.73 16.10 10.95
C GLU A 33 11.66 15.82 9.90
N SER A 34 12.11 15.49 8.69
CA SER A 34 11.25 14.93 7.68
C SER A 34 10.70 13.67 8.32
N THR A 35 9.49 13.76 8.84
CA THR A 35 8.72 12.57 9.20
C THR A 35 8.83 11.66 7.99
N PRO A 36 9.37 10.43 8.12
CA PRO A 36 9.53 9.55 6.96
C PRO A 36 8.19 9.56 6.24
N ALA A 37 8.19 9.97 4.98
CA ALA A 37 6.97 10.00 4.20
C ALA A 37 6.35 8.61 4.37
N ALA A 38 5.16 8.55 4.98
CA ALA A 38 4.49 7.27 5.17
C ALA A 38 4.47 6.61 3.78
N ALA A 39 4.99 5.38 3.71
CA ALA A 39 5.32 4.77 2.44
C ALA A 39 4.12 4.87 1.49
N TRP A 40 4.30 5.52 0.33
CA TRP A 40 3.19 6.07 -0.46
C TRP A 40 2.16 5.01 -0.86
N TRP A 41 2.58 3.75 -0.99
CA TRP A 41 1.74 2.60 -1.32
C TRP A 41 0.77 2.20 -0.20
N TYR A 42 1.06 2.54 1.06
CA TYR A 42 0.30 2.10 2.24
C TYR A 42 -1.06 2.80 2.33
N ALA A 43 -1.11 4.11 2.10
CA ALA A 43 -2.32 4.92 2.26
C ALA A 43 -3.12 5.08 0.95
N MET A 44 -2.68 4.41 -0.13
CA MET A 44 -3.28 4.61 -1.44
C MET A 44 -4.52 3.76 -1.62
N GLU A 45 -5.64 4.41 -1.91
CA GLU A 45 -6.90 3.79 -2.32
C GLU A 45 -7.31 4.27 -3.71
N PHE A 46 -7.90 3.38 -4.48
CA PHE A 46 -8.38 3.63 -5.83
C PHE A 46 -9.89 3.35 -5.90
N GLU A 47 -10.60 4.25 -6.57
CA GLU A 47 -12.01 4.07 -6.87
C GLU A 47 -12.13 3.48 -8.28
N PRO A 48 -12.57 2.22 -8.45
CA PRO A 48 -12.75 1.64 -9.76
C PRO A 48 -13.97 2.23 -10.48
N VAL A 49 -13.77 2.73 -11.70
CA VAL A 49 -14.81 3.41 -12.48
C VAL A 49 -15.18 2.69 -13.77
N SER A 50 -14.32 1.82 -14.29
CA SER A 50 -14.57 1.11 -15.55
C SER A 50 -15.43 -0.16 -15.39
N ARG A 51 -16.13 -0.52 -16.46
CA ARG A 51 -16.78 -1.83 -16.65
C ARG A 51 -16.02 -2.75 -17.60
N ILE A 52 -14.93 -2.26 -18.18
CA ILE A 52 -14.09 -2.98 -19.13
C ILE A 52 -12.64 -2.82 -18.69
N VAL A 53 -11.95 -3.94 -18.50
CA VAL A 53 -10.53 -3.99 -18.14
C VAL A 53 -9.79 -4.72 -19.24
N HIS A 54 -8.85 -4.05 -19.91
CA HIS A 54 -8.10 -4.61 -21.05
C HIS A 54 -8.99 -5.27 -22.12
N GLY A 55 -10.16 -4.66 -22.40
CA GLY A 55 -11.12 -5.18 -23.37
C GLY A 55 -12.06 -6.28 -22.85
N ILE A 56 -11.91 -6.70 -21.59
CA ILE A 56 -12.70 -7.75 -20.95
C ILE A 56 -13.76 -7.08 -20.05
N ASP A 57 -15.03 -7.46 -20.23
CA ASP A 57 -16.13 -7.00 -19.36
C ASP A 57 -15.93 -7.51 -17.93
N VAL A 58 -16.14 -6.65 -16.93
CA VAL A 58 -15.96 -6.99 -15.50
C VAL A 58 -16.77 -8.22 -15.08
N ALA A 59 -17.93 -8.47 -15.68
CA ALA A 59 -18.75 -9.64 -15.40
C ALA A 59 -18.12 -10.97 -15.87
N ARG A 60 -17.07 -10.91 -16.70
CA ARG A 60 -16.26 -12.09 -17.08
C ARG A 60 -15.25 -12.47 -16.02
N PHE A 61 -14.82 -11.53 -15.18
CA PHE A 61 -14.03 -11.83 -13.99
C PHE A 61 -14.95 -12.43 -12.95
N ASP A 62 -15.93 -11.66 -12.49
CA ASP A 62 -16.95 -12.11 -11.55
C ASP A 62 -18.27 -11.38 -11.82
N SER A 63 -19.36 -12.14 -11.95
CA SER A 63 -20.69 -11.58 -12.23
C SER A 63 -21.23 -10.65 -11.13
N SER A 64 -20.70 -10.73 -9.92
CA SER A 64 -21.02 -9.83 -8.81
C SER A 64 -20.31 -8.49 -8.90
N TRP A 65 -19.29 -8.36 -9.76
CA TRP A 65 -18.54 -7.11 -9.90
C TRP A 65 -19.35 -6.06 -10.65
N SER A 66 -19.32 -4.85 -10.11
CA SER A 66 -19.96 -3.68 -10.72
C SER A 66 -18.94 -2.86 -11.50
N ARG A 67 -17.70 -2.76 -11.01
CA ARG A 67 -16.60 -1.98 -11.57
C ARG A 67 -15.25 -2.62 -11.27
N ALA A 68 -14.29 -2.42 -12.17
CA ALA A 68 -12.89 -2.73 -11.92
C ALA A 68 -11.99 -1.85 -12.79
N ASP A 69 -10.78 -1.59 -12.31
CA ASP A 69 -9.72 -0.93 -13.08
C ASP A 69 -8.39 -1.65 -12.88
N ALA A 70 -7.63 -1.85 -13.96
CA ALA A 70 -6.24 -2.24 -13.87
C ALA A 70 -5.40 -1.05 -13.38
N LEU A 71 -4.50 -1.31 -12.43
CA LEU A 71 -3.54 -0.29 -12.00
C LEU A 71 -2.54 -0.04 -13.13
N GLY A 72 -2.28 1.24 -13.42
CA GLY A 72 -1.32 1.64 -14.44
C GLY A 72 -0.47 2.83 -14.00
N ALA A 73 0.65 3.04 -14.68
CA ALA A 73 1.61 4.10 -14.36
C ALA A 73 0.94 5.48 -14.19
N ARG A 74 0.01 5.83 -15.09
CA ARG A 74 -0.73 7.12 -15.03
C ARG A 74 -1.54 7.29 -13.73
N MET A 75 -2.02 6.21 -13.13
CA MET A 75 -2.72 6.27 -11.84
C MET A 75 -1.77 6.58 -10.69
N LEU A 76 -0.52 6.11 -10.77
CA LEU A 76 0.52 6.39 -9.77
C LEU A 76 1.15 7.78 -9.99
N GLU A 77 1.43 8.17 -11.23
CA GLU A 77 2.07 9.44 -11.60
C GLU A 77 1.35 10.67 -11.03
N SER A 78 0.02 10.60 -10.88
CA SER A 78 -0.78 11.70 -10.32
C SER A 78 -0.80 11.75 -8.79
N ARG A 79 -0.23 10.75 -8.11
CA ARG A 79 -0.41 10.52 -6.66
C ARG A 79 0.87 10.23 -5.91
N VAL A 80 1.96 9.91 -6.61
CA VAL A 80 3.26 9.56 -6.04
C VAL A 80 4.27 10.60 -6.47
N GLU A 81 5.04 11.11 -5.50
CA GLU A 81 6.15 12.01 -5.78
C GLU A 81 7.18 11.34 -6.72
N PRO A 82 7.86 12.09 -7.60
CA PRO A 82 8.77 11.52 -8.59
C PRO A 82 9.82 10.56 -8.01
N GLY A 83 10.34 10.83 -6.82
CA GLY A 83 11.30 9.94 -6.13
C GLY A 83 10.71 8.57 -5.79
N GLY A 84 9.46 8.52 -5.30
CA GLY A 84 8.79 7.25 -4.96
C GLY A 84 8.45 6.40 -6.17
N LEU A 85 8.18 7.03 -7.32
CA LEU A 85 8.02 6.30 -8.59
C LEU A 85 9.35 5.70 -9.07
N SER A 86 10.46 6.45 -8.96
CA SER A 86 11.78 5.95 -9.31
C SER A 86 12.13 4.71 -8.48
N GLU A 87 11.91 4.77 -7.16
CA GLU A 87 12.15 3.62 -6.27
C GLU A 87 11.30 2.40 -6.66
N PHE A 88 10.03 2.60 -7.02
CA PHE A 88 9.18 1.52 -7.52
C PHE A 88 9.74 0.90 -8.80
N HIS A 89 10.12 1.72 -9.78
CA HIS A 89 10.71 1.25 -11.03
C HIS A 89 12.01 0.47 -10.82
N ASP A 90 12.85 0.90 -9.88
CA ASP A 90 14.14 0.27 -9.58
C ASP A 90 14.01 -1.02 -8.74
N SER A 91 12.84 -1.27 -8.14
CA SER A 91 12.62 -2.41 -7.25
C SER A 91 12.43 -3.76 -7.95
N GLY A 92 12.19 -3.76 -9.27
CA GLY A 92 11.78 -4.93 -10.05
C GLY A 92 10.30 -5.31 -9.88
N LEU A 93 9.56 -4.64 -9.00
CA LEU A 93 8.10 -4.76 -8.92
C LEU A 93 7.46 -4.10 -10.14
N SER A 94 6.30 -4.63 -10.55
CA SER A 94 5.51 -4.06 -11.65
C SER A 94 4.02 -4.13 -11.37
N LEU A 95 3.23 -3.29 -12.04
CA LEU A 95 1.76 -3.38 -12.03
C LEU A 95 1.25 -4.43 -13.04
N SER A 96 2.09 -4.78 -14.01
CA SER A 96 1.82 -5.79 -15.02
C SER A 96 3.12 -6.44 -15.46
N LEU A 97 3.10 -7.73 -15.74
CA LEU A 97 4.24 -8.45 -16.30
C LEU A 97 3.77 -9.55 -17.23
N THR A 98 4.71 -10.15 -17.93
CA THR A 98 4.48 -11.27 -18.83
C THR A 98 5.38 -12.43 -18.38
N ALA A 99 4.83 -13.64 -18.34
CA ALA A 99 5.55 -14.87 -17.96
C ALA A 99 4.89 -16.09 -18.59
N ASP A 100 5.60 -17.19 -18.75
CA ASP A 100 5.06 -18.50 -19.16
C ASP A 100 5.06 -19.44 -17.94
N LEU A 101 4.01 -19.35 -17.11
CA LEU A 101 3.90 -20.16 -15.91
C LEU A 101 3.42 -21.59 -16.19
N ASP A 102 2.60 -21.80 -17.24
CA ASP A 102 2.14 -23.14 -17.62
C ASP A 102 3.17 -23.95 -18.44
N GLY A 103 4.22 -23.28 -18.94
CA GLY A 103 5.35 -23.88 -19.63
C GLY A 103 4.99 -24.38 -21.03
N ASP A 104 3.91 -23.86 -21.63
CA ASP A 104 3.46 -24.25 -22.96
C ASP A 104 4.19 -23.54 -24.11
N GLY A 105 5.10 -22.62 -23.78
CA GLY A 105 5.86 -21.80 -24.72
C GLY A 105 5.14 -20.53 -25.16
N THR A 106 3.98 -20.23 -24.56
CA THR A 106 3.18 -19.02 -24.81
C THR A 106 3.05 -18.23 -23.53
N ASP A 107 3.64 -17.04 -23.57
CA ASP A 107 3.53 -16.08 -22.49
C ASP A 107 2.07 -15.73 -22.13
N GLU A 108 1.82 -15.57 -20.83
CA GLU A 108 0.61 -15.01 -20.26
C GLU A 108 0.87 -13.60 -19.73
N ASP A 109 -0.13 -12.74 -19.85
CA ASP A 109 -0.12 -11.40 -19.31
C ASP A 109 -0.75 -11.39 -17.91
N PHE A 110 0.01 -10.92 -16.93
CA PHE A 110 -0.40 -10.73 -15.56
C PHE A 110 -0.57 -9.24 -15.29
N PHE A 111 -1.65 -8.85 -14.62
CA PHE A 111 -1.82 -7.48 -14.15
C PHE A 111 -2.64 -7.42 -12.86
N VAL A 112 -2.39 -6.38 -12.07
CA VAL A 112 -3.13 -6.11 -10.83
C VAL A 112 -4.09 -4.95 -11.00
N GLY A 113 -5.14 -4.96 -10.20
CA GLY A 113 -6.19 -3.96 -10.25
C GLY A 113 -7.00 -3.87 -8.97
N VAL A 114 -8.01 -3.02 -9.01
CA VAL A 114 -9.00 -2.85 -7.95
C VAL A 114 -10.41 -3.11 -8.46
N PHE A 115 -11.29 -3.62 -7.60
CA PHE A 115 -12.68 -3.91 -7.94
C PHE A 115 -13.66 -3.38 -6.91
N ALA A 116 -14.89 -3.17 -7.36
CA ALA A 116 -16.06 -2.92 -6.53
C ALA A 116 -17.22 -3.81 -6.99
N ALA A 117 -17.82 -4.54 -6.06
CA ALA A 117 -18.96 -5.43 -6.26
C ALA A 117 -20.31 -4.71 -6.07
N ASN A 118 -21.38 -5.34 -6.56
CA ASN A 118 -22.73 -4.79 -6.52
C ASN A 118 -23.29 -4.64 -5.09
N ASP A 119 -22.76 -5.40 -4.13
CA ASP A 119 -23.10 -5.32 -2.70
C ASP A 119 -22.31 -4.24 -1.95
N GLY A 120 -21.42 -3.51 -2.64
CA GLY A 120 -20.53 -2.50 -2.07
C GLY A 120 -19.20 -3.03 -1.55
N SER A 121 -18.99 -4.36 -1.58
CA SER A 121 -17.69 -4.98 -1.28
C SER A 121 -16.65 -4.49 -2.28
N ARG A 122 -15.41 -4.32 -1.83
CA ARG A 122 -14.32 -3.83 -2.67
C ARG A 122 -13.03 -4.56 -2.33
N GLY A 123 -12.03 -4.40 -3.19
CA GLY A 123 -10.73 -5.03 -2.96
C GLY A 123 -9.79 -4.91 -4.13
N ARG A 124 -8.81 -5.81 -4.12
CA ARG A 124 -7.78 -5.94 -5.15
C ARG A 124 -7.99 -7.22 -5.93
N PHE A 125 -7.47 -7.23 -7.14
CA PHE A 125 -7.41 -8.45 -7.93
C PHE A 125 -6.08 -8.56 -8.68
N LEU A 126 -5.74 -9.80 -9.01
CA LEU A 126 -4.74 -10.16 -10.01
C LEU A 126 -5.46 -10.92 -11.12
N ALA A 127 -5.16 -10.60 -12.37
CA ALA A 127 -5.71 -11.24 -13.54
C ALA A 127 -4.61 -11.84 -14.41
N ILE A 128 -4.91 -13.01 -14.98
CA ILE A 128 -4.04 -13.74 -15.90
C ILE A 128 -4.79 -13.87 -17.21
N THR A 129 -4.19 -13.37 -18.29
CA THR A 129 -4.80 -13.35 -19.62
C THR A 129 -3.85 -13.90 -20.67
N ARG A 130 -4.39 -14.46 -21.74
CA ARG A 130 -3.64 -14.86 -22.95
C ARG A 130 -4.46 -14.46 -24.17
N ASP A 131 -3.84 -13.76 -25.11
CA ASP A 131 -4.49 -13.25 -26.33
C ASP A 131 -5.78 -12.45 -26.05
N GLY A 132 -5.76 -11.63 -24.98
CA GLY A 132 -6.92 -10.83 -24.56
C GLY A 132 -8.08 -11.63 -23.95
N ARG A 133 -7.89 -12.91 -23.64
CA ARG A 133 -8.86 -13.76 -22.93
C ARG A 133 -8.47 -13.94 -21.48
N LEU A 134 -9.45 -13.81 -20.59
CA LEU A 134 -9.26 -14.13 -19.18
C LEU A 134 -9.08 -15.64 -19.00
N LEU A 135 -7.91 -16.04 -18.49
CA LEU A 135 -7.64 -17.42 -18.10
C LEU A 135 -8.02 -17.64 -16.64
N HIS A 136 -7.62 -16.73 -15.76
CA HIS A 136 -7.88 -16.80 -14.34
C HIS A 136 -7.84 -15.42 -13.68
N HIS A 137 -8.40 -15.34 -12.48
CA HIS A 137 -8.22 -14.18 -11.62
C HIS A 137 -8.25 -14.58 -10.15
N PHE A 138 -7.56 -13.81 -9.32
CA PHE A 138 -7.57 -13.93 -7.86
C PHE A 138 -8.06 -12.63 -7.24
N THR A 139 -8.62 -12.72 -6.03
CA THR A 139 -9.21 -11.56 -5.36
C THR A 139 -8.78 -11.50 -3.91
N GLN A 140 -8.60 -10.28 -3.41
CA GLN A 140 -8.44 -10.00 -1.98
C GLN A 140 -9.46 -8.93 -1.60
N SER A 141 -10.43 -9.31 -0.79
CA SER A 141 -11.42 -8.38 -0.24
C SER A 141 -10.76 -7.44 0.79
N GLY A 142 -11.27 -6.21 0.89
CA GLY A 142 -10.78 -5.21 1.84
C GLY A 142 -10.47 -3.90 1.14
N THR A 143 -9.31 -3.31 1.44
CA THR A 143 -8.93 -2.03 0.84
C THR A 143 -8.66 -2.20 -0.66
N ALA A 144 -9.32 -1.39 -1.47
CA ALA A 144 -9.07 -1.24 -2.91
C ALA A 144 -7.78 -0.42 -3.14
N GLY A 145 -6.66 -0.91 -2.62
CA GLY A 145 -5.40 -0.19 -2.57
C GLY A 145 -4.35 -0.70 -3.55
N PHE A 146 -3.12 -0.21 -3.38
CA PHE A 146 -1.97 -0.63 -4.19
C PHE A 146 -1.73 -2.14 -4.13
N SER A 147 -1.24 -2.70 -5.24
CA SER A 147 -0.69 -4.04 -5.36
C SER A 147 0.40 -4.04 -6.41
N ALA A 148 1.28 -5.04 -6.37
CA ALA A 148 2.33 -5.20 -7.37
C ALA A 148 2.65 -6.67 -7.62
N LEU A 149 3.37 -6.91 -8.69
CA LEU A 149 3.81 -8.21 -9.17
C LEU A 149 5.34 -8.28 -9.19
N LEU A 150 5.87 -9.46 -8.92
CA LEU A 150 7.28 -9.78 -9.12
C LEU A 150 7.41 -11.17 -9.73
N ALA A 151 8.04 -11.27 -10.90
CA ALA A 151 8.39 -12.57 -11.46
C ALA A 151 9.64 -13.09 -10.75
N GLN A 152 9.61 -14.34 -10.29
CA GLN A 152 10.74 -14.98 -9.63
C GLN A 152 10.83 -16.47 -9.97
N GLY A 153 11.73 -16.83 -10.88
CA GLY A 153 11.86 -18.23 -11.31
C GLY A 153 10.60 -18.69 -12.04
N ASP A 154 9.95 -19.72 -11.51
CA ASP A 154 8.72 -20.34 -12.02
C ASP A 154 7.45 -19.92 -11.25
N GLU A 155 7.51 -18.77 -10.56
CA GLU A 155 6.35 -18.17 -9.88
C GLU A 155 6.23 -16.67 -10.20
N VAL A 156 5.00 -16.17 -10.05
CA VAL A 156 4.70 -14.75 -9.98
C VAL A 156 4.20 -14.43 -8.58
N ARG A 157 4.84 -13.48 -7.89
CA ARG A 157 4.40 -13.05 -6.56
C ARG A 157 3.45 -11.88 -6.66
N TRP A 158 2.34 -11.94 -5.95
CA TRP A 158 1.38 -10.86 -5.82
C TRP A 158 1.51 -10.16 -4.48
N TYR A 159 2.18 -9.01 -4.48
CA TYR A 159 2.37 -8.19 -3.29
C TYR A 159 1.14 -7.34 -2.99
N LYS A 160 0.64 -7.50 -1.76
CA LYS A 160 -0.54 -6.81 -1.20
C LYS A 160 -0.15 -5.78 -0.14
N CYS A 161 1.02 -5.96 0.48
CA CYS A 161 1.66 -4.98 1.36
C CYS A 161 3.20 -5.06 1.23
N LEU A 162 3.82 -4.04 0.63
CA LEU A 162 5.29 -4.00 0.49
C LEU A 162 6.02 -3.85 1.83
N GLN A 163 5.47 -3.06 2.75
CA GLN A 163 6.07 -2.85 4.07
C GLN A 163 6.05 -4.12 4.94
N CYS A 164 5.00 -4.92 4.79
CA CYS A 164 4.77 -6.14 5.55
C CYS A 164 5.44 -7.36 4.92
N GLY A 165 5.86 -7.25 3.66
CA GLY A 165 6.26 -8.40 2.84
C GLY A 165 5.14 -9.40 2.60
N ASP A 166 3.87 -8.95 2.63
CA ASP A 166 2.71 -9.82 2.39
C ASP A 166 2.52 -10.01 0.87
N PHE A 167 2.76 -11.23 0.43
CA PHE A 167 2.51 -11.68 -0.94
C PHE A 167 1.95 -13.10 -0.95
N ASP A 168 1.23 -13.43 -2.00
CA ASP A 168 0.94 -14.83 -2.36
C ASP A 168 1.82 -15.21 -3.55
N SER A 169 2.19 -16.49 -3.64
CA SER A 169 2.87 -17.05 -4.82
C SER A 169 1.87 -17.64 -5.79
N ILE A 170 1.91 -17.21 -7.05
CA ILE A 170 1.11 -17.75 -8.14
C ILE A 170 1.96 -18.76 -8.90
N ARG A 171 1.47 -20.00 -8.99
CA ARG A 171 2.12 -21.10 -9.73
C ARG A 171 1.11 -21.84 -10.58
N TRP A 172 1.61 -22.55 -11.58
CA TRP A 172 0.81 -23.51 -12.35
C TRP A 172 0.71 -24.85 -11.61
N ALA A 173 -0.51 -25.29 -11.29
CA ALA A 173 -0.78 -26.54 -10.60
C ALA A 173 -1.07 -27.71 -11.58
N GLY A 174 -0.68 -27.60 -12.84
CA GLY A 174 -0.87 -28.63 -13.87
C GLY A 174 -2.15 -28.48 -14.69
N SER A 175 -3.21 -27.88 -14.13
CA SER A 175 -4.46 -27.59 -14.87
C SER A 175 -5.06 -26.20 -14.62
N SER A 176 -4.57 -25.49 -13.62
CA SER A 176 -5.00 -24.14 -13.27
C SER A 176 -3.90 -23.42 -12.51
N TYR A 177 -3.97 -22.09 -12.50
CA TYR A 177 -3.16 -21.28 -11.60
C TYR A 177 -3.67 -21.44 -10.16
N ALA A 178 -2.76 -21.46 -9.20
CA ALA A 178 -3.07 -21.56 -7.77
C ALA A 178 -2.29 -20.50 -6.98
N LEU A 179 -2.87 -20.07 -5.86
CA LEU A 179 -2.19 -19.28 -4.84
C LEU A 179 -1.63 -20.23 -3.77
N GLU A 180 -0.37 -20.00 -3.39
CA GLU A 180 0.35 -20.68 -2.30
C GLU A 180 0.83 -19.68 -1.24
#